data_AF-A0A1M7ZVH9-F1
#
_entry.id   AF-A0A1M7ZVH9-F1
#
_cell.length_a   1.000
_cell.length_b   1.000
_cell.length_c   1.000
_cell.angle_alpha   90.00
_cell.angle_beta   90.00
_cell.angle_gamma   90.00
#
_symmetry.space_group_name_H-M   'P 1'
#
loop_
_entity.id
_entity.type
_entity.pdbx_description
1 polymer ?
#
loop_
_entity_poly.entity_id
_entity_poly.type
_entity_poly.pdbx_seq_one_letter_code
_entity_poly.pdbx_strand_id
1 'polypeptide(L)'
;MLQYQPNESPMGSQFFIKTNTENIHLLRILKREIEQTDFDDEFLQANVYQLDIVNVVAGVKDNFCCNLPKTIKHIFDDFLFRTNNAIIYVSVENEKMKKKLLNRFIEEDNNDEFTFIFYELEDFSLYFFLNREKTNVIEALNAINEYMNKEYGIEAKF
;
A
#
# COMPACT_ATOMS: atom_id res chain seq x y z
N MET A 1 -10.00 13.80 16.95
CA MET A 1 -10.24 14.00 15.51
C MET A 1 -8.87 14.18 14.87
N LEU A 2 -8.43 13.26 14.01
CA LEU A 2 -7.16 13.43 13.28
C LEU A 2 -7.40 14.39 12.12
N GLN A 3 -6.51 15.35 11.94
CA GLN A 3 -6.52 16.25 10.78
C GLN A 3 -5.44 15.76 9.82
N TYR A 4 -5.82 15.55 8.56
CA TYR A 4 -4.86 15.35 7.48
C TYR A 4 -5.04 16.43 6.42
N GLN A 5 -3.92 16.82 5.81
CA GLN A 5 -3.92 17.73 4.66
C GLN A 5 -3.55 16.93 3.40
N PRO A 6 -4.47 16.80 2.42
CA PRO A 6 -4.17 16.14 1.17
C PRO A 6 -3.45 17.09 0.20
N ASN A 7 -2.47 16.57 -0.52
CA ASN A 7 -1.88 17.18 -1.71
C ASN A 7 -1.94 16.15 -2.84
N GLU A 8 -2.87 16.33 -3.77
CA GLU A 8 -3.20 15.35 -4.80
C GLU A 8 -2.78 15.84 -6.19
N SER A 9 -2.30 14.89 -7.00
CA SER A 9 -1.95 15.10 -8.40
C SER A 9 -2.33 13.85 -9.21
N PRO A 10 -2.38 13.93 -10.55
CA PRO A 10 -2.57 12.75 -11.39
C PRO A 10 -1.52 11.65 -11.19
N MET A 11 -0.34 12.00 -10.66
CA MET A 11 0.79 11.09 -10.42
C MET A 11 0.80 10.53 -9.00
N GLY A 12 -0.12 10.94 -8.13
CA GLY A 12 -0.18 10.44 -6.76
C GLY A 12 -0.71 11.45 -5.75
N SER A 13 -0.91 10.96 -4.54
CA SER A 13 -1.47 11.69 -3.40
C SER A 13 -0.54 11.64 -2.20
N GLN A 14 -0.35 12.77 -1.54
CA GLN A 14 0.42 12.89 -0.30
C GLN A 14 -0.48 13.38 0.82
N PHE A 15 -0.35 12.77 1.99
CA PHE A 15 -1.17 13.09 3.15
C PHE A 15 -0.29 13.32 4.37
N PHE A 16 -0.33 14.54 4.90
CA PHE A 16 0.30 14.88 6.17
C PHE A 16 -0.67 14.58 7.29
N ILE A 17 -0.42 13.52 8.06
CA ILE A 17 -1.27 13.09 9.17
C ILE A 17 -0.66 13.61 10.47
N LYS A 18 -1.35 14.54 11.12
CA LYS A 18 -0.93 15.08 12.42
C LYS A 18 -1.72 14.42 13.54
N THR A 19 -1.00 13.79 14.47
CA THR A 19 -1.59 13.24 15.70
C THR A 19 -1.56 14.24 16.84
N ASN A 20 -2.41 14.05 17.86
CA ASN A 20 -2.46 14.92 19.04
C ASN A 20 -1.13 14.96 19.83
N THR A 21 -0.24 13.98 19.60
CA THR A 21 1.02 13.79 20.33
C THR A 21 2.24 14.09 19.45
N GLU A 22 2.15 15.09 18.57
CA GLU A 22 3.28 15.70 17.83
C GLU A 22 3.86 14.92 16.64
N ASN A 23 3.55 13.64 16.48
CA ASN A 23 4.07 12.86 15.34
C ASN A 23 3.36 13.25 14.04
N ILE A 24 4.12 13.83 13.11
CA ILE A 24 3.73 14.03 11.72
C ILE A 24 4.13 12.79 10.94
N HIS A 25 3.13 12.08 10.41
CA HIS A 25 3.35 11.00 9.46
C HIS A 25 3.04 11.51 8.06
N LEU A 26 3.92 11.18 7.12
CA LEU A 26 3.70 11.41 5.71
C LEU A 26 3.30 10.07 5.08
N LEU A 27 2.06 9.99 4.62
CA LEU A 27 1.57 8.91 3.78
C LEU A 27 1.67 9.36 2.31
N ARG A 28 2.23 8.53 1.44
CA ARG A 28 2.30 8.79 -0.01
C ARG A 28 1.74 7.60 -0.75
N ILE A 29 0.83 7.85 -1.69
CA ILE A 29 0.36 6.89 -2.69
C ILE A 29 0.81 7.46 -4.03
N LEU A 30 1.89 6.95 -4.60
CA LEU A 30 2.50 7.50 -5.80
C LEU A 30 2.38 6.50 -6.95
N LYS A 31 1.99 6.98 -8.13
CA LYS A 31 2.13 6.18 -9.35
C LYS A 31 3.61 5.95 -9.56
N ARG A 32 4.02 4.70 -9.76
CA ARG A 32 5.42 4.39 -10.00
C ARG A 32 5.82 4.99 -11.35
N GLU A 33 6.84 5.85 -11.39
CA GLU A 33 7.27 6.48 -12.64
C GLU A 33 7.91 5.45 -13.58
N ILE A 34 7.56 5.57 -14.87
CA ILE A 34 7.84 4.64 -15.98
C ILE A 34 9.35 4.50 -16.29
N GLU A 35 10.20 5.40 -15.78
CA GLU A 35 11.65 5.37 -16.07
C GLU A 35 12.46 4.52 -15.07
N GLN A 36 11.82 3.97 -14.02
CA GLN A 36 12.40 3.00 -13.07
C GLN A 36 11.44 1.82 -12.90
N THR A 37 11.22 1.04 -13.96
CA THR A 37 10.30 -0.10 -13.88
C THR A 37 11.01 -1.34 -13.34
N ASP A 38 10.78 -1.65 -12.06
CA ASP A 38 11.02 -3.03 -11.58
C ASP A 38 9.94 -4.00 -12.09
N PHE A 39 8.80 -3.53 -12.64
CA PHE A 39 7.76 -4.40 -13.19
C PHE A 39 7.86 -4.49 -14.72
N ASP A 40 8.07 -5.69 -15.24
CA ASP A 40 8.20 -5.98 -16.69
C ASP A 40 6.86 -6.23 -17.42
N ASP A 41 5.73 -5.97 -16.76
CA ASP A 41 4.37 -6.18 -17.28
C ASP A 41 3.66 -4.83 -17.53
N GLU A 42 3.13 -4.63 -18.74
CA GLU A 42 2.47 -3.37 -19.16
C GLU A 42 1.24 -3.03 -18.30
N PHE A 43 0.49 -4.04 -17.87
CA PHE A 43 -0.68 -3.85 -17.03
C PHE A 43 -0.28 -3.37 -15.63
N LEU A 44 0.75 -3.95 -15.01
CA LEU A 44 1.28 -3.47 -13.72
C LEU A 44 1.87 -2.06 -13.84
N GLN A 45 2.65 -1.79 -14.89
CA GLN A 45 3.22 -0.46 -15.13
C GLN A 45 2.14 0.62 -15.22
N ALA A 46 1.00 0.31 -15.84
CA ALA A 46 -0.10 1.26 -15.99
C ALA A 46 -0.88 1.51 -14.68
N ASN A 47 -0.92 0.52 -13.78
CA ASN A 47 -1.95 0.42 -12.74
C ASN A 47 -1.40 0.37 -11.29
N VAL A 48 -0.09 0.18 -11.10
CA VAL A 48 0.52 0.08 -9.77
C VAL A 48 0.82 1.45 -9.16
N TYR A 49 0.43 1.59 -7.89
CA TYR A 49 0.74 2.72 -7.02
C TYR A 49 1.53 2.23 -5.81
N GLN A 50 2.68 2.82 -5.54
CA GLN A 50 3.47 2.53 -4.34
C GLN A 50 2.92 3.29 -3.14
N LEU A 51 2.72 2.58 -2.03
CA LEU A 51 2.41 3.18 -0.73
C LEU A 51 3.64 3.30 0.14
N ASP A 52 3.97 4.53 0.56
CA ASP A 52 5.02 4.81 1.52
C ASP A 52 4.45 5.44 2.79
N ILE A 53 4.85 4.92 3.95
CA ILE A 53 4.55 5.51 5.26
C ILE A 53 5.86 5.97 5.90
N VAL A 54 6.03 7.28 6.03
CA VAL A 54 7.26 7.89 6.57
C VAL A 54 6.95 8.62 7.86
N ASN A 55 7.70 8.32 8.92
CA ASN A 55 7.71 9.14 10.13
C ASN A 55 8.66 10.33 9.91
N VAL A 56 8.15 11.56 10.02
CA VAL A 56 8.91 12.78 9.72
C VAL A 56 9.65 13.32 10.96
N VAL A 57 9.38 12.77 12.16
CA VAL A 57 10.01 13.24 13.40
C VAL A 57 11.00 12.20 13.91
N ALA A 58 12.30 12.53 13.84
CA ALA A 58 13.38 11.71 14.38
C ALA A 58 13.43 11.83 15.92
N GLY A 59 13.49 10.71 16.63
CA GLY A 59 13.94 10.65 18.03
C GLY A 59 12.85 10.62 19.13
N VAL A 60 11.56 10.60 18.79
CA VAL A 60 10.50 10.37 19.78
C VAL A 60 10.17 8.87 19.83
N LYS A 61 10.18 8.27 21.03
CA LYS A 61 9.80 6.86 21.26
C LYS A 61 8.53 6.51 20.50
N ASP A 62 8.48 5.31 19.91
CA ASP A 62 7.40 4.70 19.11
C ASP A 62 6.04 4.59 19.85
N ASN A 63 5.50 5.70 20.34
CA ASN A 63 4.15 5.77 20.86
C ASN A 63 3.22 6.05 19.68
N PHE A 64 2.75 4.98 19.07
CA PHE A 64 1.77 5.04 17.99
C PHE A 64 0.39 5.45 18.54
N CYS A 65 -0.17 6.51 17.96
CA CYS A 65 -1.58 6.83 18.15
C CYS A 65 -2.43 5.70 17.56
N CYS A 66 -3.32 5.11 18.36
CA CYS A 66 -4.21 4.03 17.91
C CYS A 66 -5.14 4.44 16.74
N ASN A 67 -5.29 5.74 16.48
CA ASN A 67 -6.10 6.27 15.39
C ASN A 67 -5.31 6.45 14.07
N LEU A 68 -3.97 6.38 14.11
CA LEU A 68 -3.14 6.48 12.89
C LEU A 68 -3.44 5.34 11.90
N PRO A 69 -3.48 4.05 12.33
CA PRO A 69 -3.79 2.96 11.41
C PRO A 69 -5.15 3.15 10.73
N LYS A 70 -6.18 3.51 11.51
CA LYS A 70 -7.54 3.77 11.01
C LYS A 70 -7.60 4.88 9.97
N THR A 71 -6.79 5.93 10.17
CA THR A 71 -6.74 7.07 9.24
C THR A 71 -6.05 6.69 7.94
N ILE A 72 -4.93 5.96 8.03
CA ILE A 72 -4.24 5.45 6.84
C ILE A 72 -5.16 4.50 6.07
N LYS A 73 -5.85 3.59 6.76
CA LYS A 73 -6.85 2.71 6.13
C LYS A 73 -7.95 3.49 5.43
N HIS A 74 -8.54 4.50 6.08
CA HIS A 74 -9.59 5.29 5.45
C HIS A 74 -9.13 5.98 4.15
N ILE A 75 -7.92 6.55 4.15
CA ILE A 75 -7.31 7.16 2.96
C ILE A 75 -7.06 6.09 1.87
N PHE A 76 -6.56 4.93 2.29
CA PHE A 76 -6.27 3.79 1.42
C PHE A 76 -7.54 3.22 0.77
N ASP A 77 -8.60 3.01 1.55
CA ASP A 77 -9.89 2.50 1.07
C ASP A 77 -10.51 3.49 0.06
N ASP A 78 -10.56 4.78 0.40
CA ASP A 78 -11.09 5.83 -0.49
C ASP A 78 -10.36 5.87 -1.84
N PHE A 79 -9.03 5.72 -1.82
CA PHE A 79 -8.23 5.68 -3.04
C PHE A 79 -8.59 4.49 -3.94
N LEU A 80 -8.74 3.29 -3.36
CA LEU A 80 -9.13 2.09 -4.12
C LEU A 80 -10.58 2.14 -4.64
N PHE A 81 -11.48 2.83 -3.93
CA PHE A 81 -12.87 3.02 -4.38
C PHE A 81 -12.99 3.96 -5.58
N ARG A 82 -12.23 5.05 -5.58
CA ARG A 82 -12.34 6.11 -6.59
C ARG A 82 -11.55 5.83 -7.88
N THR A 83 -10.58 4.91 -7.83
CA THR A 83 -9.61 4.69 -8.91
C THR A 83 -9.81 3.33 -9.57
N ASN A 84 -10.17 3.33 -10.86
CA ASN A 84 -10.31 2.08 -11.62
C ASN A 84 -8.95 1.41 -11.85
N ASN A 85 -8.94 0.08 -11.78
CA ASN A 85 -7.77 -0.77 -11.92
C ASN A 85 -6.59 -0.44 -10.98
N ALA A 86 -6.79 0.31 -9.90
CA ALA A 86 -5.69 0.63 -9.00
C ALA A 86 -5.18 -0.60 -8.24
N ILE A 87 -3.86 -0.81 -8.32
CA ILE A 87 -3.15 -1.82 -7.54
C ILE A 87 -2.21 -1.09 -6.60
N ILE A 88 -2.48 -1.14 -5.29
CA ILE A 88 -1.55 -0.57 -4.32
C ILE A 88 -0.50 -1.62 -3.95
N TYR A 89 0.76 -1.27 -4.19
CA TYR A 89 1.93 -2.06 -3.86
C TYR A 89 2.60 -1.52 -2.60
N VAL A 90 2.93 -2.42 -1.67
CA VAL A 90 3.68 -2.10 -0.45
C VAL A 90 4.82 -3.10 -0.26
N SER A 91 6.05 -2.61 -0.20
CA SER A 91 7.20 -3.39 0.25
C SER A 91 7.54 -3.04 1.68
N VAL A 92 7.61 -4.05 2.54
CA VAL A 92 7.90 -3.89 3.96
C VAL A 92 9.06 -4.78 4.34
N GLU A 93 10.21 -4.17 4.63
CA GLU A 93 11.32 -4.83 5.33
C GLU A 93 10.80 -5.55 6.58
N ASN A 94 11.54 -6.53 7.10
CA ASN A 94 11.21 -7.29 8.32
C ASN A 94 11.21 -6.47 9.63
N GLU A 95 10.58 -5.30 9.61
CA GLU A 95 10.31 -4.40 10.70
C GLU A 95 8.96 -4.78 11.34
N LYS A 96 9.03 -5.32 12.56
CA LYS A 96 7.86 -5.77 13.35
C LYS A 96 6.76 -4.73 13.46
N MET A 97 7.09 -3.44 13.43
CA MET A 97 6.12 -2.35 13.56
C MET A 97 5.30 -2.14 12.28
N LYS A 98 5.95 -2.01 11.12
CA LYS A 98 5.27 -1.83 9.82
C LYS A 98 4.40 -3.04 9.48
N LYS A 99 4.88 -4.27 9.71
CA LYS A 99 4.08 -5.49 9.56
C LYS A 99 2.81 -5.46 10.42
N LYS A 100 2.89 -5.00 11.67
CA LYS A 100 1.71 -4.85 12.54
C LYS A 100 0.71 -3.82 12.04
N LEU A 101 1.18 -2.72 11.45
CA LEU A 101 0.29 -1.70 10.86
C LEU A 101 -0.46 -2.27 9.66
N LEU A 102 0.25 -2.95 8.75
CA LEU A 102 -0.37 -3.58 7.58
C LEU A 102 -1.34 -4.70 7.96
N ASN A 103 -0.96 -5.58 8.90
CA ASN A 103 -1.87 -6.63 9.37
C ASN A 103 -3.13 -6.02 9.98
N ARG A 104 -3.05 -4.88 10.67
CA ARG A 104 -4.25 -4.18 11.14
C ARG A 104 -5.11 -3.64 10.00
N PHE A 105 -4.54 -3.21 8.88
CA PHE A 105 -5.34 -2.79 7.72
C PHE A 105 -6.13 -3.97 7.13
N ILE A 106 -5.49 -5.14 7.08
CA ILE A 106 -6.07 -6.39 6.59
C ILE A 106 -7.10 -6.96 7.57
N GLU A 107 -6.80 -6.99 8.86
CA GLU A 107 -7.65 -7.59 9.90
C GLU A 107 -8.81 -6.69 10.34
N GLU A 108 -8.71 -5.36 10.17
CA GLU A 108 -9.84 -4.45 10.40
C GLU A 108 -10.90 -4.55 9.29
N ASP A 109 -10.68 -5.35 8.23
CA ASP A 109 -11.62 -5.54 7.14
C ASP A 109 -12.68 -6.62 7.40
N ASN A 110 -13.94 -6.18 7.34
CA ASN A 110 -15.09 -6.95 6.88
C ASN A 110 -15.54 -6.48 5.48
N ASN A 111 -14.67 -5.79 4.72
CA ASN A 111 -15.04 -5.25 3.42
C ASN A 111 -14.87 -6.32 2.32
N ASP A 112 -15.98 -6.98 2.00
CA ASP A 112 -16.06 -8.00 0.94
C ASP A 112 -15.72 -7.44 -0.47
N GLU A 113 -15.44 -6.16 -0.66
CA GLU A 113 -15.08 -5.63 -1.99
C GLU A 113 -13.58 -5.66 -2.25
N PHE A 114 -12.75 -5.83 -1.21
CA PHE A 114 -11.30 -5.79 -1.33
C PHE A 114 -10.69 -7.19 -1.30
N THR A 115 -9.56 -7.32 -1.99
CA THR A 115 -8.71 -8.50 -1.89
C THR A 115 -7.26 -8.06 -1.81
N PHE A 116 -6.45 -8.86 -1.13
CA PHE A 116 -5.02 -8.64 -1.05
C PHE A 116 -4.27 -9.92 -1.40
N ILE A 117 -3.08 -9.74 -1.97
CA ILE A 117 -2.14 -10.80 -2.29
C ILE A 117 -0.86 -10.46 -1.56
N PHE A 118 -0.24 -11.43 -0.88
CA PHE A 118 1.00 -11.20 -0.17
C PHE A 118 2.03 -12.28 -0.45
N TYR A 119 3.30 -11.89 -0.44
CA TYR A 119 4.44 -12.78 -0.58
C TYR A 119 5.44 -12.49 0.53
N GLU A 120 5.89 -13.54 1.21
CA GLU A 120 6.93 -13.46 2.22
C GLU A 120 8.27 -13.85 1.62
N LEU A 121 9.23 -12.92 1.63
CA LEU A 121 10.61 -13.09 1.18
C LEU A 121 11.53 -13.09 2.41
N GLU A 122 12.79 -13.48 2.23
CA GLU A 122 13.73 -13.63 3.36
C GLU A 122 13.89 -12.33 4.17
N ASP A 123 14.04 -11.18 3.51
CA ASP A 123 14.34 -9.91 4.15
C ASP A 123 13.14 -8.94 4.24
N PHE A 124 12.07 -9.20 3.48
CA PHE A 124 10.92 -8.31 3.37
C PHE A 124 9.65 -9.07 2.98
N SER A 125 8.52 -8.37 3.02
CA SER A 125 7.23 -8.88 2.57
C SER A 125 6.61 -7.91 1.57
N LEU A 126 5.99 -8.45 0.53
CA LEU A 126 5.30 -7.69 -0.50
C LEU A 126 3.79 -7.86 -0.34
N TYR A 127 3.06 -6.75 -0.44
CA TYR A 127 1.62 -6.73 -0.38
C TYR A 127 1.07 -6.00 -1.61
N PHE A 128 0.07 -6.60 -2.24
CA PHE A 128 -0.70 -6.03 -3.34
C PHE A 128 -2.15 -5.94 -2.91
N PHE A 129 -2.73 -4.75 -2.99
CA PHE A 129 -4.13 -4.51 -2.62
C PHE A 129 -4.92 -4.00 -3.82
N LEU A 130 -6.14 -4.53 -3.98
CA LEU A 130 -7.00 -4.16 -5.09
C LEU A 130 -8.49 -4.26 -4.71
N ASN A 131 -9.31 -3.42 -5.35
CA ASN A 131 -10.76 -3.51 -5.27
C ASN A 131 -11.28 -4.46 -6.36
N ARG A 132 -12.00 -5.51 -5.96
CA ARG A 132 -12.53 -6.58 -6.83
C ARG A 132 -13.55 -6.10 -7.85
N GLU A 133 -14.30 -5.05 -7.52
CA GLU A 133 -15.32 -4.48 -8.40
C GLU A 133 -14.74 -3.48 -9.41
N LYS A 134 -13.58 -2.90 -9.10
CA LYS A 134 -12.95 -1.82 -9.89
C LYS A 134 -11.72 -2.27 -10.65
N THR A 135 -11.18 -3.43 -10.34
CA THR A 135 -9.94 -3.96 -10.92
C THR A 135 -10.22 -5.25 -11.64
N ASN A 136 -9.64 -5.43 -12.83
CA ASN A 136 -9.62 -6.75 -13.46
C ASN A 136 -8.75 -7.72 -12.65
N VAL A 137 -9.38 -8.43 -11.71
CA VAL A 137 -8.69 -9.27 -10.72
C VAL A 137 -7.90 -10.39 -11.39
N ILE A 138 -8.42 -11.00 -12.46
CA ILE A 138 -7.75 -12.10 -13.17
C ILE A 138 -6.47 -11.59 -13.84
N GLU A 139 -6.54 -10.46 -14.53
CA GLU A 139 -5.40 -9.84 -15.20
C GLU A 139 -4.36 -9.38 -14.16
N ALA A 140 -4.79 -8.77 -13.06
CA ALA A 140 -3.92 -8.39 -11.96
C ALA A 140 -3.21 -9.59 -11.32
N LEU A 141 -3.92 -10.69 -11.05
CA LEU A 141 -3.34 -11.90 -10.48
C LEU A 141 -2.29 -12.50 -11.41
N ASN A 142 -2.60 -12.63 -12.71
CA ASN A 142 -1.66 -13.18 -13.68
C ASN A 142 -0.40 -12.33 -13.75
N ALA A 143 -0.56 -11.01 -13.89
CA ALA A 143 0.57 -10.09 -13.99
C ALA A 143 1.44 -10.08 -12.72
N ILE A 144 0.84 -10.07 -11.53
CA ILE A 144 1.56 -10.16 -10.25
C ILE A 144 2.32 -11.49 -10.16
N ASN A 145 1.70 -12.61 -10.55
CA ASN A 145 2.34 -13.91 -10.49
C ASN A 145 3.50 -14.06 -11.46
N GLU A 146 3.33 -13.56 -12.70
CA GLU A 146 4.40 -13.54 -13.69
C GLU A 146 5.58 -12.71 -13.20
N TYR A 147 5.32 -11.53 -12.63
CA TYR A 147 6.34 -10.71 -11.98
C TYR A 147 7.05 -11.46 -10.83
N MET A 148 6.29 -12.03 -9.89
CA MET A 148 6.87 -12.70 -8.73
C MET A 148 7.69 -13.94 -9.10
N ASN A 149 7.26 -14.69 -10.12
CA ASN A 149 8.01 -15.82 -10.63
C ASN A 149 9.31 -15.35 -11.32
N LYS A 150 9.22 -14.31 -12.14
CA LYS A 150 10.38 -13.79 -12.88
C LYS A 150 11.45 -13.20 -11.95
N GLU A 151 11.06 -12.35 -11.02
CA GLU A 151 12.01 -11.63 -10.15
C GLU A 151 12.51 -12.46 -8.97
N TYR A 152 11.64 -13.28 -8.38
CA TYR A 152 11.94 -13.97 -7.12
C TYR A 152 11.91 -15.49 -7.22
N GLY A 153 11.54 -16.07 -8.38
CA GLY A 153 11.40 -17.52 -8.54
C GLY A 153 10.27 -18.12 -7.71
N ILE A 154 9.24 -17.32 -7.38
CA ILE A 154 8.12 -17.74 -6.54
C ILE A 154 6.87 -17.93 -7.39
N GLU A 155 6.37 -19.16 -7.43
CA GLU A 155 5.04 -19.45 -7.95
C GLU A 155 3.99 -19.20 -6.86
N ALA A 156 2.91 -18.49 -7.19
CA ALA A 156 1.81 -18.32 -6.26
C ALA A 156 1.14 -19.65 -5.94
N LYS A 157 0.93 -19.89 -4.65
CA LYS A 157 0.06 -20.96 -4.18
C LYS A 157 -1.34 -20.39 -4.11
N PHE A 158 -2.21 -20.89 -4.99
CA PHE A 158 -3.65 -20.62 -4.96
C PHE A 158 -4.35 -21.53 -3.95
#